data_AF-A0A915LME6-F1
#
_entry.id   AF-A0A915LME6-F1
#
_cell.length_a   1.000
_cell.length_b   1.000
_cell.length_c   1.000
_cell.angle_alpha   90.00
_cell.angle_beta   90.00
_cell.angle_gamma   90.00
#
_symmetry.space_group_name_H-M   'P 1'
#
loop_
_entity.id
_entity.type
_entity.pdbx_description
1 polymer ?
#
loop_
_entity_poly.entity_id
_entity_poly.type
_entity_poly.pdbx_seq_one_letter_code
_entity_poly.pdbx_strand_id
1 'polypeptide(L)'
;MTTYQYLFKETLTKEMIIFIISEQRSAYGFGQSVPAISIALQRARNEHLIDFVNFTFTWLICDCDQVFAVGYSNKLILDQDVDVIIGPPCVTSAIDSSLAPGFYNIPVFFLAQAVESVLMQFQWSEVSLVYIPDNVRRVGYFFPQDFESIVNSNPNLTIVYNQQMLPTPENMRSTLLQLGNRSRIVIANIDNIATRRNFLLAITDTGISQSNEFVFIFAQLRNLGMLQQVSTGTNITKYNNFWMTTNGVNDGRDGDALKAARRTIIIDLENESNSQIDAFMSQMTSEFGKPPFNCINECMGGPNDQIPSAYSRSLHDTTYAYLRALNRTVEQFGYLTKDLARNGTLINNMSKGSFKGETGDVILNDNGEREPIFVVTMLDVSDQPNSLMQLYFTNNTLQITKNYNDESVIWANRGGKRPLYKPICGYTGTECPQNITTYILIGVGLVLLLLVATLGGIGYAVREKMREKDRLTRECIIPFCELGNLKEMQSTEDVKSLDLNKSMKSLQSSQSGASTKLSSMDNKKLETESYSHFLYNREVVFGIKYQVRVRIFNEDLTQLRK
;
A
#
# COMPACT_ATOMS: atom_id res chain seq x y z
N MET A 1 8.15 -72.36 -41.65
CA MET A 1 9.56 -72.10 -42.01
C MET A 1 9.53 -71.09 -43.15
N THR A 2 10.05 -69.87 -43.07
CA THR A 2 10.97 -69.27 -42.08
C THR A 2 10.83 -67.75 -42.18
N THR A 3 10.75 -67.14 -41.01
CA THR A 3 10.86 -65.72 -40.65
C THR A 3 12.03 -65.00 -41.30
N TYR A 4 11.86 -63.73 -41.68
CA TYR A 4 12.89 -62.71 -41.50
C TYR A 4 12.25 -61.39 -41.03
N GLN A 5 12.22 -61.24 -39.71
CA GLN A 5 12.24 -59.95 -39.02
C GLN A 5 13.60 -59.31 -39.29
N TYR A 6 13.62 -58.05 -39.72
CA TYR A 6 14.70 -57.12 -39.39
C TYR A 6 14.06 -55.82 -38.89
N LEU A 7 13.51 -55.91 -37.68
CA LEU A 7 13.39 -54.78 -36.76
C LEU A 7 14.81 -54.48 -36.27
N PHE A 8 15.53 -53.60 -36.96
CA PHE A 8 16.65 -52.90 -36.32
C PHE A 8 16.06 -51.90 -35.33
N LYS A 9 15.77 -52.37 -34.12
CA LYS A 9 15.56 -51.50 -32.95
C LYS A 9 16.96 -51.13 -32.43
N GLU A 10 17.73 -50.39 -33.23
CA GLU A 10 18.89 -49.67 -32.69
C GLU A 10 18.33 -48.63 -31.73
N THR A 11 18.49 -48.90 -30.44
CA THR A 11 18.04 -47.97 -29.41
C THR A 11 18.98 -46.78 -29.48
N LEU A 12 18.49 -45.62 -29.94
CA LEU A 12 19.28 -44.40 -30.07
C LEU A 12 19.87 -44.05 -28.69
N THR A 13 21.20 -43.94 -28.58
CA THR A 13 21.86 -43.50 -27.35
C THR A 13 22.11 -42.00 -27.42
N LYS A 14 21.67 -41.25 -26.40
CA LYS A 14 21.76 -39.78 -26.33
C LYS A 14 22.63 -39.32 -25.19
N GLU A 15 23.59 -38.44 -25.46
CA GLU A 15 24.44 -37.86 -24.42
C GLU A 15 23.82 -36.58 -23.85
N MET A 16 23.47 -36.62 -22.56
CA MET A 16 22.94 -35.50 -21.78
C MET A 16 23.98 -35.08 -20.75
N ILE A 17 24.31 -33.79 -20.71
CA ILE A 17 25.35 -33.28 -19.82
C ILE A 17 24.83 -32.20 -18.91
N ILE A 18 25.21 -32.29 -17.64
CA ILE A 18 24.81 -31.33 -16.62
C ILE A 18 26.03 -30.71 -15.94
N PHE A 19 26.04 -29.38 -15.95
CA PHE A 19 27.02 -28.58 -15.25
C PHE A 19 26.62 -28.42 -13.78
N ILE A 20 27.50 -28.85 -12.86
CA ILE A 20 27.24 -28.67 -11.42
C ILE A 20 28.45 -28.04 -10.71
N ILE A 21 28.24 -27.57 -9.47
CA ILE A 21 29.15 -26.80 -8.64
C ILE A 21 29.56 -27.62 -7.41
N SER A 22 30.80 -27.49 -6.97
CA SER A 22 31.41 -28.12 -5.79
C SER A 22 31.38 -27.23 -4.54
N GLU A 23 31.56 -25.90 -4.70
CA GLU A 23 31.70 -24.95 -3.57
C GLU A 23 30.38 -24.40 -2.99
N GLN A 24 29.22 -24.68 -3.61
CA GLN A 24 27.89 -24.21 -3.16
C GLN A 24 26.94 -25.38 -2.91
N ARG A 25 27.38 -26.36 -2.10
CA ARG A 25 26.72 -27.66 -1.93
C ARG A 25 25.22 -27.58 -1.62
N SER A 26 24.83 -26.70 -0.70
CA SER A 26 23.42 -26.57 -0.27
C SER A 26 22.51 -25.93 -1.32
N ALA A 27 23.06 -25.11 -2.23
CA ALA A 27 22.29 -24.44 -3.28
C ALA A 27 22.23 -25.29 -4.55
N TYR A 28 23.36 -25.83 -4.99
CA TYR A 28 23.53 -26.46 -6.30
C TYR A 28 24.47 -27.66 -6.31
N GLY A 29 24.84 -28.25 -5.18
CA GLY A 29 25.91 -29.24 -5.14
C GLY A 29 25.69 -30.45 -6.06
N PHE A 30 26.77 -31.00 -6.63
CA PHE A 30 26.71 -32.17 -7.52
C PHE A 30 25.97 -33.33 -6.86
N GLY A 31 26.46 -33.80 -5.71
CA GLY A 31 25.83 -34.93 -5.00
C GLY A 31 24.42 -34.62 -4.51
N GLN A 32 24.13 -33.34 -4.22
CA GLN A 32 22.85 -32.89 -3.70
C GLN A 32 21.80 -32.66 -4.79
N SER A 33 22.18 -32.67 -6.08
CA SER A 33 21.29 -32.32 -7.19
C SER A 33 21.21 -33.40 -8.26
N VAL A 34 22.33 -34.07 -8.56
CA VAL A 34 22.44 -34.99 -9.71
C VAL A 34 21.49 -36.20 -9.67
N PRO A 35 21.12 -36.79 -8.51
CA PRO A 35 20.18 -37.91 -8.50
C PRO A 35 18.80 -37.56 -9.07
N ALA A 36 18.43 -36.27 -9.08
CA ALA A 36 17.15 -35.77 -9.57
C ALA A 36 16.89 -36.15 -11.04
N ILE A 37 17.96 -36.27 -11.83
CA ILE A 37 17.91 -36.64 -13.24
C ILE A 37 17.52 -38.11 -13.39
N SER A 38 18.08 -38.97 -12.53
CA SER A 38 17.76 -40.40 -12.51
C SER A 38 16.31 -40.62 -12.12
N ILE A 39 15.81 -39.84 -11.15
CA ILE A 39 14.39 -39.84 -10.75
C ILE A 39 13.50 -39.43 -11.94
N ALA A 40 13.83 -38.35 -12.64
CA ALA A 40 13.08 -37.89 -13.82
C ALA A 40 13.05 -38.95 -14.94
N LEU A 41 14.17 -39.62 -15.20
CA LEU A 41 14.26 -40.70 -16.18
C LEU A 41 13.43 -41.92 -15.78
N GLN A 42 13.49 -42.32 -14.51
CA GLN A 42 12.67 -43.42 -14.00
C GLN A 42 11.18 -43.11 -14.18
N ARG A 43 10.75 -41.91 -13.82
CA ARG A 43 9.38 -41.45 -14.03
C ARG A 43 9.00 -41.51 -15.52
N ALA A 44 9.82 -40.93 -16.40
CA ALA A 44 9.54 -40.92 -17.83
C ALA A 44 9.49 -42.33 -18.45
N ARG A 45 10.31 -43.28 -17.95
CA ARG A 45 10.23 -44.70 -18.35
C ARG A 45 8.97 -45.38 -17.84
N ASN A 46 8.58 -45.14 -16.59
CA ASN A 46 7.35 -45.70 -16.03
C ASN A 46 6.10 -45.20 -16.76
N GLU A 47 6.16 -43.98 -17.29
CA GLU A 47 5.12 -43.37 -18.12
C GLU A 47 5.27 -43.70 -19.62
N HIS A 48 6.20 -44.59 -20.00
CA HIS A 48 6.46 -45.01 -21.39
C HIS A 48 6.80 -43.87 -22.36
N LEU A 49 7.34 -42.76 -21.86
CA LEU A 49 7.64 -41.59 -22.68
C LEU A 49 8.91 -41.74 -23.52
N ILE A 50 9.84 -42.59 -23.11
CA ILE A 50 11.21 -42.64 -23.66
C ILE A 50 11.67 -44.06 -24.02
N ASP A 51 10.73 -44.99 -24.25
CA ASP A 51 11.02 -46.40 -24.57
C ASP A 51 11.79 -46.60 -25.89
N PHE A 52 11.91 -45.56 -26.70
CA PHE A 52 12.61 -45.52 -27.98
C PHE A 52 14.05 -44.99 -27.89
N VAL A 53 14.50 -44.52 -26.72
CA VAL A 53 15.80 -43.85 -26.56
C VAL A 53 16.49 -44.25 -25.25
N ASN A 54 17.80 -44.43 -25.33
CA ASN A 54 18.68 -44.60 -24.19
C ASN A 54 19.49 -43.33 -23.94
N PHE A 55 19.91 -43.12 -22.70
CA PHE A 55 20.68 -41.94 -22.31
C PHE A 55 22.03 -42.34 -21.72
N THR A 56 23.05 -41.60 -22.11
CA THR A 56 24.39 -41.59 -21.54
C THR A 56 24.62 -40.22 -20.93
N PHE A 57 25.36 -40.16 -19.83
CA PHE A 57 25.60 -38.90 -19.13
C PHE A 57 27.10 -38.64 -19.02
N THR A 58 27.48 -37.41 -19.34
CA THR A 58 28.81 -36.88 -19.03
C THR A 58 28.63 -35.72 -18.07
N TRP A 59 29.55 -35.56 -17.13
CA TRP A 59 29.44 -34.56 -16.06
C TRP A 59 30.68 -33.67 -16.10
N LEU A 60 30.47 -32.35 -16.12
CA LEU A 60 31.56 -31.38 -16.00
C LEU A 60 31.22 -30.39 -14.90
N ILE A 61 32.20 -30.13 -14.02
CA ILE A 61 32.02 -29.27 -12.85
C ILE A 61 32.71 -27.94 -13.13
N CYS A 62 31.93 -26.87 -13.27
CA CYS A 62 32.47 -25.54 -13.60
C CYS A 62 32.66 -24.63 -12.38
N ASP A 63 32.16 -25.01 -11.20
CA ASP A 63 32.30 -24.23 -9.96
C ASP A 63 31.85 -22.76 -10.03
N CYS A 64 30.84 -22.46 -10.85
CA CYS A 64 30.39 -21.09 -11.15
C CYS A 64 31.47 -20.19 -11.78
N ASP A 65 32.55 -20.78 -12.30
CA ASP A 65 33.56 -20.07 -13.07
C ASP A 65 33.09 -19.95 -14.52
N GLN A 66 33.05 -18.72 -15.04
CA GLN A 66 32.59 -18.42 -16.39
C GLN A 66 33.53 -19.00 -17.44
N VAL A 67 34.85 -18.94 -17.22
CA VAL A 67 35.86 -19.45 -18.16
C VAL A 67 35.72 -20.96 -18.30
N PHE A 68 35.57 -21.68 -17.19
CA PHE A 68 35.34 -23.12 -17.22
C PHE A 68 33.97 -23.46 -17.82
N ALA A 69 32.91 -22.75 -17.48
CA ALA A 69 31.58 -23.00 -18.06
C ALA A 69 31.57 -22.88 -19.59
N VAL A 70 32.16 -21.80 -20.15
CA VAL A 70 32.25 -21.61 -21.60
C VAL A 70 33.20 -22.63 -22.23
N GLY A 71 34.39 -22.81 -21.68
CA GLY A 71 35.38 -23.74 -22.21
C GLY A 71 34.88 -25.19 -22.24
N TYR A 72 34.20 -25.62 -21.18
CA TYR A 72 33.56 -26.92 -21.14
C TYR A 72 32.41 -27.01 -22.11
N SER A 73 31.53 -26.01 -22.21
CA SER A 73 30.42 -26.05 -23.18
C SER A 73 30.92 -26.23 -24.61
N ASN A 74 32.00 -25.53 -24.98
CA ASN A 74 32.66 -25.73 -26.27
C ASN A 74 33.20 -27.16 -26.44
N LYS A 75 33.87 -27.71 -25.42
CA LYS A 75 34.35 -29.10 -25.44
C LYS A 75 33.20 -30.11 -25.63
N LEU A 76 32.07 -29.88 -24.98
CA LEU A 76 30.90 -30.76 -25.10
C LEU A 76 30.32 -30.76 -26.50
N ILE A 77 30.22 -29.57 -27.11
CA ILE A 77 29.65 -29.39 -28.44
C ILE A 77 30.62 -29.90 -29.51
N LEU A 78 31.89 -29.51 -29.44
CA LEU A 78 32.86 -29.71 -30.51
C LEU A 78 33.59 -31.06 -30.42
N ASP A 79 33.95 -31.49 -29.22
CA ASP A 79 34.81 -32.67 -29.04
C ASP A 79 34.00 -33.92 -28.67
N GLN A 80 32.97 -33.75 -27.83
CA GLN A 80 32.17 -34.87 -27.31
C GLN A 80 30.87 -35.09 -28.08
N ASP A 81 30.49 -34.14 -28.93
CA ASP A 81 29.33 -34.27 -29.82
C ASP A 81 28.07 -34.68 -29.03
N VAL A 82 27.71 -33.88 -28.03
CA VAL A 82 26.55 -34.16 -27.16
C VAL A 82 25.25 -33.68 -27.77
N ASP A 83 24.12 -34.22 -27.32
CA ASP A 83 22.80 -33.88 -27.89
C ASP A 83 22.11 -32.74 -27.13
N VAL A 84 22.35 -32.64 -25.83
CA VAL A 84 21.73 -31.62 -24.96
C VAL A 84 22.66 -31.28 -23.78
N ILE A 85 22.64 -30.00 -23.41
CA ILE A 85 23.33 -29.46 -22.24
C ILE A 85 22.26 -28.89 -21.30
N ILE A 86 22.33 -29.24 -20.02
CA ILE A 86 21.44 -28.74 -18.97
C ILE A 86 22.29 -28.06 -17.88
N GLY A 87 22.04 -26.78 -17.62
CA GLY A 87 22.87 -25.96 -16.74
C GLY A 87 23.97 -25.19 -17.49
N PRO A 88 24.91 -24.53 -16.78
CA PRO A 88 25.08 -24.46 -15.33
C PRO A 88 23.96 -23.70 -14.61
N PRO A 89 23.78 -23.92 -13.30
CA PRO A 89 22.72 -23.24 -12.53
C PRO A 89 23.09 -21.83 -12.05
N CYS A 90 24.39 -21.49 -12.06
CA CYS A 90 24.89 -20.17 -11.68
C CYS A 90 24.61 -19.17 -12.80
N VAL A 91 24.03 -18.01 -12.45
CA VAL A 91 23.47 -17.06 -13.43
C VAL A 91 24.48 -16.60 -14.47
N THR A 92 25.68 -16.16 -14.08
CA THR A 92 26.69 -15.67 -15.04
C THR A 92 27.26 -16.77 -15.91
N SER A 93 27.60 -17.90 -15.30
CA SER A 93 28.08 -19.06 -16.05
C SER A 93 27.02 -19.52 -17.04
N ALA A 94 25.73 -19.47 -16.66
CA ALA A 94 24.63 -19.82 -17.53
C ALA A 94 24.56 -18.83 -18.70
N ILE A 95 24.56 -17.52 -18.44
CA ILE A 95 24.53 -16.48 -19.49
C ILE A 95 25.66 -16.69 -20.50
N ASP A 96 26.90 -16.89 -20.05
CA ASP A 96 28.04 -16.98 -20.97
C ASP A 96 28.10 -18.32 -21.71
N SER A 97 27.67 -19.41 -21.08
CA SER A 97 27.66 -20.74 -21.72
C SER A 97 26.45 -20.99 -22.61
N SER A 98 25.37 -20.21 -22.49
CA SER A 98 24.08 -20.43 -23.16
C SER A 98 23.74 -19.40 -24.25
N LEU A 99 24.75 -18.77 -24.86
CA LEU A 99 24.64 -17.61 -25.78
C LEU A 99 23.71 -17.74 -27.03
N ALA A 100 22.85 -18.75 -27.17
CA ALA A 100 21.92 -18.88 -28.29
C ALA A 100 20.41 -19.02 -27.98
N PRO A 101 19.90 -19.66 -26.91
CA PRO A 101 18.43 -19.88 -26.81
C PRO A 101 17.64 -19.16 -25.71
N GLY A 102 18.24 -18.40 -24.78
CA GLY A 102 17.50 -17.86 -23.60
C GLY A 102 17.95 -16.48 -23.13
N PHE A 103 18.47 -15.65 -24.03
CA PHE A 103 19.06 -14.33 -23.72
C PHE A 103 18.05 -13.28 -23.19
N TYR A 104 16.79 -13.67 -22.97
CA TYR A 104 15.70 -12.81 -22.54
C TYR A 104 15.27 -13.12 -21.11
N ASN A 105 15.94 -12.50 -20.13
CA ASN A 105 15.30 -12.00 -18.90
C ASN A 105 14.40 -13.01 -18.10
N ILE A 106 13.60 -12.51 -17.17
CA ILE A 106 12.34 -13.14 -16.72
C ILE A 106 12.39 -14.39 -15.82
N PRO A 107 13.24 -14.40 -14.75
CA PRO A 107 12.62 -14.59 -13.42
C PRO A 107 12.67 -13.35 -12.53
N VAL A 108 13.74 -12.56 -12.62
CA VAL A 108 13.96 -11.40 -11.75
C VAL A 108 13.03 -10.25 -12.14
N PHE A 109 12.89 -10.00 -13.44
CA PHE A 109 11.89 -9.05 -13.96
C PHE A 109 10.46 -9.45 -13.57
N PHE A 110 10.10 -10.73 -13.70
CA PHE A 110 8.79 -11.22 -13.24
C PHE A 110 8.61 -11.08 -11.73
N LEU A 111 9.67 -11.28 -10.93
CA LEU A 111 9.62 -11.03 -9.48
C LEU A 111 9.37 -9.55 -9.19
N ALA A 112 9.98 -8.64 -9.95
CA ALA A 112 9.75 -7.21 -9.81
C ALA A 112 8.31 -6.82 -10.18
N GLN A 113 7.73 -7.41 -11.23
CA GLN A 113 6.30 -7.25 -11.57
C GLN A 113 5.37 -7.85 -10.51
N ALA A 114 5.77 -8.97 -9.91
CA ALA A 114 5.05 -9.59 -8.80
C ALA A 114 5.03 -8.69 -7.56
N VAL A 115 6.17 -8.09 -7.21
CA VAL A 115 6.28 -7.10 -6.14
C VAL A 115 5.40 -5.89 -6.44
N GLU A 116 5.51 -5.30 -7.63
CA GLU A 116 4.65 -4.18 -8.06
C GLU A 116 3.17 -4.51 -7.89
N SER A 117 2.74 -5.68 -8.33
CA SER A 117 1.34 -6.11 -8.26
C SER A 117 0.84 -6.23 -6.82
N VAL A 118 1.68 -6.68 -5.89
CA VAL A 118 1.37 -6.69 -4.46
C VAL A 118 1.25 -5.27 -3.91
N LEU A 119 2.15 -4.36 -4.28
CA LEU A 119 2.08 -2.95 -3.86
C LEU A 119 0.79 -2.29 -4.35
N MET A 120 0.43 -2.51 -5.61
CA MET A 120 -0.80 -1.98 -6.21
C MET A 120 -2.05 -2.59 -5.57
N GLN A 121 -2.04 -3.91 -5.30
CA GLN A 121 -3.14 -4.60 -4.61
C GLN A 121 -3.40 -4.01 -3.21
N PHE A 122 -2.35 -3.58 -2.51
CA PHE A 122 -2.45 -2.94 -1.21
C PHE A 122 -2.45 -1.41 -1.26
N GLN A 123 -2.48 -0.81 -2.45
CA GLN A 123 -2.51 0.64 -2.66
C GLN A 123 -1.33 1.36 -1.96
N TRP A 124 -0.16 0.75 -2.00
CA TRP A 124 1.08 1.34 -1.49
C TRP A 124 1.82 2.03 -2.62
N SER A 125 1.91 3.36 -2.55
CA SER A 125 2.48 4.20 -3.61
C SER A 125 3.90 4.69 -3.34
N GLU A 126 4.35 4.69 -2.08
CA GLU A 126 5.72 5.06 -1.72
C GLU A 126 6.40 3.88 -1.05
N VAL A 127 7.57 3.51 -1.57
CA VAL A 127 8.35 2.38 -1.08
C VAL A 127 9.82 2.72 -0.96
N SER A 128 10.52 2.01 -0.09
CA SER A 128 11.98 2.02 -0.06
C SER A 128 12.52 0.70 -0.58
N LEU A 129 13.62 0.75 -1.32
CA LEU A 129 14.35 -0.41 -1.79
C LEU A 129 15.67 -0.53 -1.02
N VAL A 130 15.90 -1.69 -0.40
CA VAL A 130 17.20 -2.04 0.19
C VAL A 130 17.64 -3.41 -0.30
N TYR A 131 18.92 -3.57 -0.58
CA TYR A 131 19.42 -4.83 -1.11
C TYR A 131 20.86 -5.10 -0.72
N ILE A 132 21.22 -6.38 -0.65
CA ILE A 132 22.59 -6.84 -0.42
C ILE A 132 22.97 -7.74 -1.59
N PRO A 133 23.91 -7.32 -2.45
CA PRO A 133 24.35 -8.13 -3.58
C PRO A 133 25.00 -9.43 -3.12
N ASP A 134 24.78 -10.49 -3.90
CA ASP A 134 25.38 -11.80 -3.70
C ASP A 134 25.99 -12.28 -5.03
N ASN A 135 27.05 -13.09 -4.98
CA ASN A 135 27.74 -13.55 -6.18
C ASN A 135 27.18 -14.85 -6.77
N VAL A 136 26.24 -15.51 -6.08
CA VAL A 136 25.80 -16.87 -6.37
C VAL A 136 24.56 -16.86 -7.24
N ARG A 137 23.47 -16.25 -6.75
CA ARG A 137 22.21 -16.06 -7.47
C ARG A 137 22.07 -14.68 -8.06
N ARG A 138 22.80 -13.70 -7.52
CA ARG A 138 22.85 -12.31 -8.03
C ARG A 138 21.50 -11.62 -8.09
N VAL A 139 20.50 -12.08 -7.32
CA VAL A 139 19.20 -11.42 -7.25
C VAL A 139 19.39 -9.99 -6.73
N GLY A 140 20.33 -9.80 -5.80
CA GLY A 140 20.67 -8.48 -5.25
C GLY A 140 21.39 -7.55 -6.23
N TYR A 141 21.80 -8.03 -7.41
CA TYR A 141 22.33 -7.19 -8.47
C TYR A 141 21.26 -6.82 -9.50
N PHE A 142 20.45 -7.79 -9.93
CA PHE A 142 19.50 -7.60 -11.03
C PHE A 142 18.14 -7.06 -10.58
N PHE A 143 17.63 -7.53 -9.44
CA PHE A 143 16.30 -7.13 -8.96
C PHE A 143 16.15 -5.62 -8.76
N PRO A 144 17.12 -4.90 -8.17
CA PRO A 144 17.01 -3.45 -8.04
C PRO A 144 16.83 -2.73 -9.38
N GLN A 145 17.57 -3.15 -10.42
CA GLN A 145 17.53 -2.54 -11.74
C GLN A 145 16.18 -2.82 -12.44
N ASP A 146 15.72 -4.06 -12.38
CA ASP A 146 14.43 -4.47 -12.96
C ASP A 146 13.27 -3.76 -12.24
N PHE A 147 13.33 -3.67 -10.92
CA PHE A 147 12.31 -3.01 -10.11
C PHE A 147 12.29 -1.49 -10.35
N GLU A 148 13.45 -0.85 -10.45
CA GLU A 148 13.54 0.56 -10.85
C GLU A 148 12.95 0.81 -12.24
N SER A 149 13.21 -0.08 -13.21
CA SER A 149 12.64 0.02 -14.56
C SER A 149 11.11 -0.04 -14.55
N ILE A 150 10.54 -0.94 -13.75
CA ILE A 150 9.08 -1.07 -13.57
C ILE A 150 8.50 0.16 -12.88
N VAL A 151 9.10 0.61 -11.78
CA VAL A 151 8.63 1.81 -11.06
C VAL A 151 8.70 3.05 -11.95
N ASN A 152 9.77 3.23 -12.73
CA ASN A 152 9.91 4.35 -13.66
C ASN A 152 8.82 4.37 -14.75
N SER A 153 8.21 3.20 -15.02
CA SER A 153 7.12 3.05 -15.99
C SER A 153 5.72 3.21 -15.36
N ASN A 154 5.62 3.26 -14.02
CA ASN A 154 4.36 3.34 -13.28
C ASN A 154 4.26 4.66 -12.48
N PRO A 155 3.45 5.64 -12.93
CA PRO A 155 3.35 6.94 -12.25
C PRO A 155 2.69 6.88 -10.86
N ASN A 156 2.07 5.75 -10.48
CA ASN A 156 1.40 5.60 -9.18
C ASN A 156 2.31 5.02 -8.09
N LEU A 157 3.56 4.71 -8.43
CA LEU A 157 4.54 4.10 -7.55
C LEU A 157 5.83 4.91 -7.56
N THR A 158 6.47 5.09 -6.40
CA THR A 158 7.69 5.87 -6.26
C THR A 158 8.63 5.24 -5.25
N ILE A 159 9.91 5.11 -5.63
CA ILE A 159 10.98 4.72 -4.71
C ILE A 159 11.50 5.98 -4.00
N VAL A 160 11.20 6.11 -2.71
CA VAL A 160 11.60 7.28 -1.89
C VAL A 160 12.99 7.16 -1.27
N TYR A 161 13.51 5.93 -1.21
CA TYR A 161 14.85 5.64 -0.71
C TYR A 161 15.35 4.35 -1.35
N ASN A 162 16.57 4.38 -1.88
CA ASN A 162 17.20 3.25 -2.53
C ASN A 162 18.63 3.10 -1.99
N GLN A 163 18.95 1.94 -1.40
CA GLN A 163 20.23 1.74 -0.76
C GLN A 163 20.75 0.30 -0.90
N GLN A 164 21.94 0.19 -1.50
CA GLN A 164 22.78 -1.00 -1.34
C GLN A 164 23.37 -1.04 0.07
N MET A 165 23.13 -2.12 0.79
CA MET A 165 23.66 -2.33 2.14
C MET A 165 24.91 -3.21 2.10
N LEU A 166 25.78 -3.02 3.09
CA LEU A 166 26.83 -3.97 3.44
C LEU A 166 26.24 -5.05 4.37
N PRO A 167 26.70 -6.31 4.30
CA PRO A 167 26.19 -7.40 5.12
C PRO A 167 26.69 -7.34 6.58
N THR A 168 26.78 -6.15 7.17
CA THR A 168 27.19 -5.93 8.57
C THR A 168 26.03 -5.40 9.41
N PRO A 169 25.87 -5.86 10.66
CA PRO A 169 24.78 -5.40 11.54
C PRO A 169 24.74 -3.87 11.70
N GLU A 170 25.90 -3.21 11.77
CA GLU A 170 26.03 -1.77 11.95
C GLU A 170 25.46 -1.00 10.75
N ASN A 171 25.75 -1.46 9.53
CA ASN A 171 25.24 -0.85 8.30
C ASN A 171 23.73 -1.09 8.15
N MET A 172 23.24 -2.27 8.51
CA MET A 172 21.81 -2.57 8.51
C MET A 172 21.07 -1.66 9.49
N ARG A 173 21.57 -1.51 10.73
CA ARG A 173 20.97 -0.63 11.74
C ARG A 173 20.94 0.83 11.30
N SER A 174 22.05 1.36 10.75
CA SER A 174 22.09 2.75 10.29
C SER A 174 21.14 3.00 9.11
N THR A 175 21.00 2.03 8.20
CA THR A 175 20.04 2.09 7.09
C THR A 175 18.60 2.10 7.62
N LEU A 176 18.28 1.22 8.57
CA LEU A 176 16.96 1.15 9.20
C LEU A 176 16.57 2.43 9.96
N LEU A 177 17.53 3.07 10.63
CA LEU A 177 17.31 4.36 11.29
C LEU A 177 16.99 5.47 10.27
N GLN A 178 17.64 5.47 9.10
CA GLN A 178 17.31 6.41 8.03
C GLN A 178 15.94 6.12 7.38
N LEU A 179 15.60 4.84 7.23
CA LEU A 179 14.32 4.39 6.70
C LEU A 179 13.13 4.84 7.57
N GLY A 180 13.31 4.85 8.89
CA GLY A 180 12.27 5.20 9.85
C GLY A 180 11.57 6.54 9.57
N ASN A 181 12.28 7.50 8.98
CA ASN A 181 11.79 8.84 8.66
C ASN A 181 11.40 9.02 7.18
N ARG A 182 11.45 7.96 6.36
CA ARG A 182 11.28 8.07 4.90
C ARG A 182 10.19 7.18 4.34
N SER A 183 9.95 6.00 4.93
CA SER A 183 8.99 5.03 4.40
C SER A 183 8.44 4.11 5.49
N ARG A 184 7.33 3.45 5.17
CA ARG A 184 6.78 2.32 5.93
C ARG A 184 6.78 1.01 5.17
N ILE A 185 6.86 1.06 3.85
CA ILE A 185 6.89 -0.13 2.99
C ILE A 185 8.30 -0.28 2.44
N VAL A 186 8.99 -1.34 2.86
CA VAL A 186 10.41 -1.57 2.55
C VAL A 186 10.54 -2.87 1.78
N ILE A 187 11.00 -2.80 0.55
CA ILE A 187 11.34 -3.95 -0.28
C ILE A 187 12.79 -4.28 0.02
N ALA A 188 13.04 -5.51 0.44
CA ALA A 188 14.34 -6.00 0.86
C ALA A 188 14.74 -7.21 0.03
N ASN A 189 15.82 -7.09 -0.75
CA ASN A 189 16.41 -8.22 -1.45
C ASN A 189 17.71 -8.65 -0.74
N ILE A 190 17.59 -9.67 0.11
CA ILE A 190 18.69 -10.18 0.93
C ILE A 190 18.70 -11.70 0.78
N ASP A 191 19.53 -12.17 -0.14
CA ASP A 191 19.48 -13.56 -0.56
C ASP A 191 20.10 -14.51 0.47
N ASN A 192 21.20 -14.15 1.14
CA ASN A 192 21.84 -15.00 2.16
C ASN A 192 20.98 -15.13 3.43
N ILE A 193 20.68 -16.37 3.89
CA ILE A 193 19.81 -16.60 5.06
C ILE A 193 20.39 -16.01 6.35
N ALA A 194 21.69 -16.17 6.60
CA ALA A 194 22.33 -15.65 7.81
C ALA A 194 22.29 -14.11 7.82
N THR A 195 22.57 -13.50 6.67
CA THR A 195 22.47 -12.04 6.49
C THR A 195 21.02 -11.55 6.66
N ARG A 196 20.04 -12.28 6.12
CA ARG A 196 18.61 -11.97 6.27
C ARG A 196 18.17 -12.07 7.73
N ARG A 197 18.63 -13.08 8.47
CA ARG A 197 18.41 -13.16 9.93
C ARG A 197 19.02 -11.96 10.65
N ASN A 198 20.26 -11.59 10.32
CA ASN A 198 20.90 -10.40 10.91
C ASN A 198 20.11 -9.12 10.61
N PHE A 199 19.50 -9.02 9.44
CA PHE A 199 18.61 -7.91 9.10
C PHE A 199 17.34 -7.89 9.95
N LEU A 200 16.70 -9.05 10.19
CA LEU A 200 15.57 -9.17 11.13
C LEU A 200 15.97 -8.74 12.54
N LEU A 201 17.14 -9.16 13.01
CA LEU A 201 17.67 -8.74 14.31
C LEU A 201 17.91 -7.22 14.34
N ALA A 202 18.44 -6.62 13.27
CA ALA A 202 18.61 -5.19 13.17
C ALA A 202 17.28 -4.41 13.19
N ILE A 203 16.21 -4.94 12.59
CA ILE A 203 14.84 -4.38 12.68
C ILE A 203 14.36 -4.35 14.14
N THR A 204 14.64 -5.41 14.90
CA THR A 204 14.27 -5.45 16.32
C THR A 204 15.16 -4.54 17.17
N ASP A 205 16.46 -4.51 16.91
CA ASP A 205 17.44 -3.68 17.65
C ASP A 205 17.16 -2.17 17.48
N THR A 206 16.57 -1.77 16.36
CA THR A 206 16.16 -0.38 16.10
C THR A 206 14.78 -0.02 16.67
N GLY A 207 14.07 -0.98 17.27
CA GLY A 207 12.72 -0.80 17.82
C GLY A 207 11.60 -0.80 16.77
N ILE A 208 11.92 -0.91 15.48
CA ILE A 208 10.93 -0.86 14.39
C ILE A 208 9.92 -2.00 14.49
N SER A 209 10.34 -3.19 14.96
CA SER A 209 9.45 -4.35 15.10
C SER A 209 8.27 -4.12 16.06
N GLN A 210 8.38 -3.16 16.98
CA GLN A 210 7.31 -2.78 17.91
C GLN A 210 6.18 -2.01 17.22
N SER A 211 6.46 -1.34 16.11
CA SER A 211 5.46 -0.59 15.34
C SER A 211 4.64 -1.51 14.43
N ASN A 212 3.33 -1.25 14.34
CA ASN A 212 2.44 -1.90 13.37
C ASN A 212 2.47 -1.24 11.98
N GLU A 213 3.18 -0.11 11.82
CA GLU A 213 3.19 0.66 10.59
C GLU A 213 4.10 0.07 9.51
N PHE A 214 5.17 -0.64 9.88
CA PHE A 214 6.20 -1.07 8.92
C PHE A 214 5.89 -2.43 8.28
N VAL A 215 6.05 -2.52 6.97
CA VAL A 215 5.99 -3.77 6.21
C VAL A 215 7.32 -3.97 5.49
N PHE A 216 7.93 -5.13 5.68
CA PHE A 216 9.13 -5.53 4.95
C PHE A 216 8.78 -6.61 3.94
N ILE A 217 9.02 -6.39 2.66
CA ILE A 217 8.75 -7.35 1.59
C ILE A 217 10.07 -7.97 1.17
N PHE A 218 10.29 -9.23 1.53
CA PHE A 218 11.41 -10.02 1.01
C PHE A 218 11.04 -10.58 -0.37
N ALA A 219 11.52 -9.91 -1.41
CA ALA A 219 11.44 -10.41 -2.77
C ALA A 219 12.62 -11.35 -3.02
N GLN A 220 12.38 -12.61 -3.37
CA GLN A 220 13.45 -13.59 -3.54
C GLN A 220 13.09 -14.68 -4.56
N LEU A 221 14.10 -15.43 -5.02
CA LEU A 221 13.97 -16.57 -5.95
C LEU A 221 14.63 -17.81 -5.36
N ARG A 222 14.28 -18.12 -4.11
CA ARG A 222 14.95 -19.20 -3.37
C ARG A 222 14.26 -20.53 -3.53
N ASN A 223 12.98 -20.55 -3.88
CA ASN A 223 12.15 -21.75 -3.79
C ASN A 223 12.12 -22.34 -2.37
N LEU A 224 12.23 -21.45 -1.38
CA LEU A 224 12.38 -21.75 0.05
C LEU A 224 11.55 -20.74 0.86
N GLY A 225 10.34 -20.45 0.38
CA GLY A 225 9.37 -19.58 1.02
C GLY A 225 9.00 -20.01 2.44
N MET A 226 7.95 -19.40 3.00
CA MET A 226 7.58 -19.66 4.39
C MET A 226 6.86 -21.01 4.57
N LEU A 227 6.24 -21.54 3.52
CA LEU A 227 5.47 -22.79 3.55
C LEU A 227 6.34 -24.03 3.32
N GLN A 228 7.67 -23.88 3.25
CA GLN A 228 8.57 -25.03 3.13
C GLN A 228 8.62 -25.79 4.45
N GLN A 229 8.11 -27.02 4.47
CA GLN A 229 8.27 -27.96 5.57
C GLN A 229 9.60 -28.69 5.48
N VAL A 230 10.14 -29.01 6.66
CA VAL A 230 11.34 -29.81 6.87
C VAL A 230 11.01 -30.95 7.84
N SER A 231 11.56 -32.14 7.58
CA SER A 231 11.43 -33.28 8.47
C SER A 231 12.29 -33.07 9.72
N THR A 232 11.70 -33.25 10.91
CA THR A 232 12.44 -33.10 12.19
C THR A 232 13.17 -34.37 12.63
N GLY A 233 13.35 -35.35 11.73
CA GLY A 233 13.93 -36.66 12.06
C GLY A 233 13.01 -37.57 12.89
N THR A 234 11.78 -37.13 13.17
CA THR A 234 10.80 -37.81 14.02
C THR A 234 9.44 -37.96 13.33
N ASN A 235 9.37 -38.37 12.06
CA ASN A 235 8.12 -38.53 11.27
C ASN A 235 7.12 -37.35 11.34
N ILE A 236 7.57 -36.18 11.80
CA ILE A 236 6.77 -34.96 11.95
C ILE A 236 7.42 -33.93 11.04
N THR A 237 6.63 -33.39 10.11
CA THR A 237 7.03 -32.25 9.29
C THR A 237 6.65 -30.97 10.01
N LYS A 238 7.56 -29.99 10.03
CA LYS A 238 7.29 -28.63 10.52
C LYS A 238 7.74 -27.62 9.50
N TYR A 239 7.07 -26.47 9.44
CA TYR A 239 7.53 -25.36 8.63
C TYR A 239 8.94 -24.92 9.05
N ASN A 240 9.75 -24.58 8.04
CA ASN A 240 11.06 -24.01 8.24
C ASN A 240 10.89 -22.58 8.76
N ASN A 241 11.23 -22.38 10.03
CA ASN A 241 11.18 -21.07 10.66
C ASN A 241 12.33 -20.21 10.10
N PHE A 242 12.06 -19.48 9.02
CA PHE A 242 13.05 -18.69 8.28
C PHE A 242 13.77 -17.62 9.12
N TRP A 243 13.22 -17.28 10.28
CA TRP A 243 13.79 -16.34 11.23
C TRP A 243 14.72 -16.97 12.25
N MET A 244 14.82 -18.31 12.39
CA MET A 244 15.66 -19.00 13.38
C MET A 244 17.12 -19.18 12.93
N THR A 245 18.03 -19.47 13.87
CA THR A 245 19.44 -19.72 13.55
C THR A 245 19.62 -21.01 12.75
N THR A 246 20.39 -20.94 11.66
CA THR A 246 20.65 -22.08 10.76
C THR A 246 21.83 -22.95 11.15
N ASN A 247 22.75 -22.44 11.99
CA ASN A 247 24.05 -23.06 12.23
C ASN A 247 24.07 -23.99 13.47
N GLY A 248 22.89 -24.40 13.95
CA GLY A 248 22.74 -25.34 15.07
C GLY A 248 23.03 -24.78 16.47
N VAL A 249 23.71 -23.64 16.59
CA VAL A 249 23.93 -22.95 17.87
C VAL A 249 22.92 -21.81 18.00
N ASN A 250 21.97 -21.96 18.93
CA ASN A 250 21.04 -20.88 19.24
C ASN A 250 21.81 -19.73 19.91
N ASP A 251 21.70 -18.53 19.34
CA ASP A 251 22.31 -17.30 19.85
C ASP A 251 21.45 -16.62 20.94
N GLY A 252 20.33 -17.24 21.32
CA GLY A 252 19.35 -16.72 22.27
C GLY A 252 18.41 -15.67 21.69
N ARG A 253 18.47 -15.38 20.39
CA ARG A 253 17.77 -14.24 19.76
C ARG A 253 16.65 -14.62 18.79
N ASP A 254 16.26 -15.89 18.73
CA ASP A 254 15.15 -16.33 17.86
C ASP A 254 13.84 -15.58 18.14
N GLY A 255 13.55 -15.30 19.41
CA GLY A 255 12.37 -14.51 19.79
C GLY A 255 12.43 -13.05 19.31
N ASP A 256 13.62 -12.47 19.21
CA ASP A 256 13.80 -11.12 18.67
C ASP A 256 13.66 -11.10 17.15
N ALA A 257 14.21 -12.10 16.46
CA ALA A 257 14.02 -12.25 15.02
C ALA A 257 12.54 -12.48 14.67
N LEU A 258 11.81 -13.26 15.49
CA LEU A 258 10.37 -13.49 15.32
C LEU A 258 9.54 -12.19 15.40
N LYS A 259 9.86 -11.27 16.31
CA LYS A 259 9.18 -9.97 16.40
C LYS A 259 9.26 -9.20 15.08
N ALA A 260 10.44 -9.20 14.44
CA ALA A 260 10.62 -8.60 13.13
C ALA A 260 9.95 -9.43 12.02
N ALA A 261 10.02 -10.76 12.08
CA ALA A 261 9.41 -11.67 11.10
C ALA A 261 7.90 -11.46 10.94
N ARG A 262 7.17 -11.15 12.03
CA ARG A 262 5.74 -10.77 12.00
C ARG A 262 5.45 -9.50 11.19
N ARG A 263 6.48 -8.73 10.84
CA ARG A 263 6.37 -7.53 10.00
C ARG A 263 6.71 -7.78 8.53
N THR A 264 6.98 -9.03 8.17
CA THR A 264 7.48 -9.39 6.85
C THR A 264 6.42 -10.04 5.97
N ILE A 265 6.53 -9.77 4.67
CA ILE A 265 5.91 -10.52 3.58
C ILE A 265 7.04 -11.16 2.81
N ILE A 266 6.90 -12.40 2.39
CA ILE A 266 7.85 -13.03 1.47
C ILE A 266 7.13 -13.25 0.13
N ILE A 267 7.77 -12.83 -0.96
CA ILE A 267 7.35 -13.13 -2.33
C ILE A 267 8.45 -14.01 -2.91
N ASP A 268 8.12 -15.27 -3.17
CA ASP A 268 9.04 -16.28 -3.70
C ASP A 268 8.32 -17.16 -4.73
N LEU A 269 9.09 -17.88 -5.54
CA LEU A 269 8.57 -19.02 -6.30
C LEU A 269 8.29 -20.10 -5.25
N GLU A 270 7.06 -20.34 -4.82
CA GLU A 270 6.88 -21.25 -3.70
C GLU A 270 6.57 -22.67 -4.13
N ASN A 271 7.20 -23.57 -3.41
CA ASN A 271 7.03 -25.00 -3.51
C ASN A 271 6.18 -25.45 -2.35
N GLU A 272 4.94 -25.88 -2.60
CA GLU A 272 4.13 -26.47 -1.55
C GLU A 272 4.81 -27.75 -1.06
N SER A 273 5.35 -27.71 0.17
CA SER A 273 5.85 -28.91 0.79
C SER A 273 4.70 -29.79 1.23
N ASN A 274 4.64 -30.96 0.62
CA ASN A 274 3.74 -32.02 0.99
C ASN A 274 4.56 -33.33 1.03
N SER A 275 3.90 -34.47 1.27
CA SER A 275 4.53 -35.80 1.28
C SER A 275 5.38 -36.12 0.06
N GLN A 276 5.15 -35.46 -1.08
CA GLN A 276 5.96 -35.54 -2.31
C GLN A 276 7.39 -35.07 -2.09
N ILE A 277 7.64 -34.00 -1.31
CA ILE A 277 9.01 -33.56 -1.03
C ILE A 277 9.71 -34.61 -0.19
N ASP A 278 9.11 -35.10 0.89
CA ASP A 278 9.75 -36.10 1.73
C ASP A 278 10.05 -37.39 0.94
N ALA A 279 9.14 -37.78 0.05
CA ALA A 279 9.35 -38.89 -0.87
C ALA A 279 10.51 -38.63 -1.84
N PHE A 280 10.54 -37.45 -2.48
CA PHE A 280 11.61 -37.05 -3.39
C PHE A 280 12.96 -37.01 -2.68
N MET A 281 13.02 -36.41 -1.48
CA MET A 281 14.25 -36.31 -0.68
C MET A 281 14.75 -37.70 -0.26
N SER A 282 13.85 -38.60 0.15
CA SER A 282 14.22 -39.99 0.45
C SER A 282 14.73 -40.73 -0.78
N GLN A 283 14.11 -40.51 -1.94
CA GLN A 283 14.52 -41.12 -3.19
C GLN A 283 15.89 -40.61 -3.65
N MET A 284 16.17 -39.32 -3.54
CA MET A 284 17.46 -38.70 -3.91
C MET A 284 18.66 -39.42 -3.26
N THR A 285 18.59 -39.65 -1.94
CA THR A 285 19.66 -40.33 -1.20
C THR A 285 19.83 -41.78 -1.66
N SER A 286 18.72 -42.49 -1.94
CA SER A 286 18.79 -43.87 -2.44
C SER A 286 19.37 -43.94 -3.86
N GLU A 287 18.95 -43.03 -4.75
CA GLU A 287 19.38 -43.01 -6.15
C GLU A 287 20.84 -42.63 -6.30
N PHE A 288 21.38 -41.78 -5.42
CA PHE A 288 22.80 -41.46 -5.46
C PHE A 288 23.70 -42.67 -5.16
N GLY A 289 23.20 -43.64 -4.40
CA GLY A 289 23.87 -44.92 -4.15
C GLY A 289 23.85 -45.89 -5.32
N LYS A 290 23.06 -45.63 -6.38
CA LYS A 290 22.90 -46.52 -7.54
C LYS A 290 23.77 -46.07 -8.72
N PRO A 291 23.99 -46.94 -9.73
CA PRO A 291 24.63 -46.53 -10.98
C PRO A 291 23.88 -45.34 -11.63
N PRO A 292 24.59 -44.39 -12.26
CA PRO A 292 26.02 -44.38 -12.53
C PRO A 292 26.90 -43.83 -11.39
N PHE A 293 26.30 -43.27 -10.34
CA PHE A 293 27.04 -42.56 -9.28
C PHE A 293 27.70 -43.51 -8.28
N ASN A 294 27.06 -44.65 -7.99
CA ASN A 294 27.51 -45.69 -7.06
C ASN A 294 28.00 -45.12 -5.71
N CYS A 295 27.37 -44.04 -5.26
CA CYS A 295 27.87 -43.26 -4.14
C CYS A 295 27.27 -43.74 -2.81
N ILE A 296 27.96 -44.68 -2.14
CA ILE A 296 27.52 -45.27 -0.88
C ILE A 296 28.36 -44.70 0.28
N ASN A 297 27.70 -44.16 1.29
CA ASN A 297 28.25 -43.67 2.59
C ASN A 297 29.38 -42.63 2.52
N GLU A 298 30.56 -42.97 1.98
CA GLU A 298 31.81 -42.19 2.07
C GLU A 298 31.83 -40.95 1.16
N CYS A 299 31.20 -41.02 -0.01
CA CYS A 299 31.17 -39.93 -1.00
C CYS A 299 29.99 -38.96 -0.83
N MET A 300 28.99 -39.31 -0.01
CA MET A 300 27.87 -38.42 0.28
C MET A 300 28.20 -37.35 1.34
N GLY A 301 29.43 -37.33 1.86
CA GLY A 301 29.84 -36.45 2.95
C GLY A 301 29.11 -36.77 4.27
N GLY A 302 29.12 -35.81 5.19
CA GLY A 302 28.42 -35.96 6.46
C GLY A 302 26.89 -35.95 6.29
N PRO A 303 26.10 -36.17 7.37
CA PRO A 303 24.64 -36.13 7.31
C PRO A 303 24.07 -34.83 6.69
N ASN A 304 24.77 -33.70 6.87
CA ASN A 304 24.37 -32.41 6.28
C ASN A 304 24.65 -32.32 4.77
N ASP A 305 25.62 -33.08 4.26
CA ASP A 305 25.94 -33.17 2.84
C ASP A 305 24.96 -34.12 2.10
N GLN A 306 24.22 -34.96 2.82
CA GLN A 306 23.21 -35.86 2.26
C GLN A 306 21.87 -35.17 1.98
N ILE A 307 21.72 -33.90 2.34
CA ILE A 307 20.49 -33.13 2.15
C ILE A 307 20.45 -32.63 0.69
N PRO A 308 19.44 -33.02 -0.11
CA PRO A 308 19.28 -32.50 -1.46
C PRO A 308 19.21 -30.98 -1.51
N SER A 309 19.73 -30.42 -2.61
CA SER A 309 19.77 -28.99 -2.84
C SER A 309 18.39 -28.47 -3.20
N ALA A 310 18.13 -27.17 -2.97
CA ALA A 310 16.89 -26.54 -3.44
C ALA A 310 16.74 -26.62 -4.97
N TYR A 311 17.86 -26.65 -5.70
CA TYR A 311 17.91 -26.76 -7.16
C TYR A 311 17.56 -28.15 -7.70
N SER A 312 17.77 -29.21 -6.92
CA SER A 312 17.55 -30.60 -7.34
C SER A 312 16.17 -30.82 -7.97
N ARG A 313 15.12 -30.23 -7.40
CA ARG A 313 13.75 -30.33 -7.91
C ARG A 313 13.55 -29.60 -9.24
N SER A 314 14.14 -28.41 -9.38
CA SER A 314 14.13 -27.69 -10.66
C SER A 314 14.90 -28.45 -11.74
N LEU A 315 15.98 -29.14 -11.35
CA LEU A 315 16.74 -30.00 -12.26
C LEU A 315 15.92 -31.21 -12.70
N HIS A 316 15.22 -31.89 -11.78
CA HIS A 316 14.26 -32.94 -12.11
C HIS A 316 13.23 -32.44 -13.15
N ASP A 317 12.58 -31.32 -12.87
CA ASP A 317 11.51 -30.80 -13.74
C ASP A 317 12.01 -30.40 -15.11
N THR A 318 13.22 -29.81 -15.19
CA THR A 318 13.87 -29.47 -16.46
C THR A 318 14.19 -30.73 -17.27
N THR A 319 14.77 -31.75 -16.63
CA THR A 319 15.04 -33.03 -17.28
C THR A 319 13.75 -33.66 -17.79
N TYR A 320 12.73 -33.76 -16.94
CA TYR A 320 11.45 -34.38 -17.30
C TYR A 320 10.73 -33.62 -18.42
N ALA A 321 10.79 -32.28 -18.44
CA ALA A 321 10.28 -31.47 -19.55
C ALA A 321 10.97 -31.82 -20.89
N TYR A 322 12.29 -31.95 -20.89
CA TYR A 322 13.04 -32.36 -22.08
C TYR A 322 12.64 -33.77 -22.56
N LEU A 323 12.49 -34.73 -21.65
CA LEU A 323 12.05 -36.09 -22.00
C LEU A 323 10.64 -36.10 -22.61
N ARG A 324 9.73 -35.27 -22.10
CA ARG A 324 8.39 -35.07 -22.71
C ARG A 324 8.47 -34.42 -24.09
N ALA A 325 9.38 -33.45 -24.29
CA ALA A 325 9.58 -32.82 -25.59
C ALA A 325 10.10 -33.82 -26.65
N LEU A 326 11.01 -34.73 -26.26
CA LEU A 326 11.45 -35.83 -27.13
C LEU A 326 10.31 -36.77 -27.49
N ASN A 327 9.48 -37.15 -26.52
CA ASN A 327 8.31 -37.99 -26.75
C ASN A 327 7.36 -37.35 -27.77
N ARG A 328 7.00 -36.08 -27.58
CA ARG A 328 6.13 -35.34 -28.52
C ARG A 328 6.74 -35.18 -29.90
N THR A 329 8.07 -35.04 -29.97
CA THR A 329 8.78 -35.06 -31.25
C THR A 329 8.55 -36.40 -31.98
N VAL A 330 8.63 -37.52 -31.26
CA VAL A 330 8.32 -38.84 -31.83
C VAL A 330 6.85 -38.98 -32.21
N GLU A 331 5.93 -38.50 -31.38
CA GLU A 331 4.49 -38.52 -31.71
C GLU A 331 4.20 -37.76 -33.01
N GLN A 332 4.90 -36.64 -33.25
CA GLN A 332 4.72 -35.84 -34.45
C GLN A 332 5.36 -36.45 -35.71
N PHE A 333 6.59 -36.98 -35.61
CA PHE A 333 7.34 -37.45 -36.79
C PHE A 333 7.31 -38.97 -37.00
N GLY A 334 6.86 -39.73 -36.00
CA GLY A 334 6.86 -41.19 -35.98
C GLY A 334 8.22 -41.82 -35.65
N TYR A 335 9.28 -41.03 -35.51
CA TYR A 335 10.64 -41.48 -35.21
C TYR A 335 11.46 -40.37 -34.54
N LEU A 336 12.59 -40.73 -33.91
CA LEU A 336 13.58 -39.79 -33.39
C LEU A 336 14.93 -40.02 -34.07
N THR A 337 15.46 -39.00 -34.74
CA THR A 337 16.86 -38.98 -35.20
C THR A 337 17.71 -38.07 -34.34
N LYS A 338 19.03 -38.13 -34.54
CA LYS A 338 19.98 -37.23 -33.91
C LYS A 338 19.75 -35.77 -34.26
N ASP A 339 19.46 -35.47 -35.52
CA ASP A 339 19.20 -34.10 -35.97
C ASP A 339 17.92 -33.53 -35.36
N LEU A 340 16.86 -34.36 -35.22
CA LEU A 340 15.63 -33.93 -34.56
C LEU A 340 15.85 -33.65 -33.06
N ALA A 341 16.57 -34.53 -32.36
CA ALA A 341 16.86 -34.37 -30.94
C ALA A 341 17.75 -33.14 -30.64
N ARG A 342 18.61 -32.76 -31.58
CA ARG A 342 19.52 -31.60 -31.47
C ARG A 342 18.94 -30.29 -31.97
N ASN A 343 17.79 -30.33 -32.62
CA ASN A 343 17.14 -29.14 -33.09
C ASN A 343 16.52 -28.40 -31.90
N GLY A 344 17.30 -27.52 -31.27
CA GLY A 344 16.88 -26.78 -30.08
C GLY A 344 15.58 -26.00 -30.27
N THR A 345 15.37 -25.39 -31.44
CA THR A 345 14.11 -24.70 -31.76
C THR A 345 12.92 -25.66 -31.79
N LEU A 346 13.10 -26.84 -32.37
CA LEU A 346 12.06 -27.87 -32.39
C LEU A 346 11.76 -28.36 -30.97
N ILE A 347 12.79 -28.72 -30.20
CA ILE A 347 12.64 -29.22 -28.84
C ILE A 347 11.98 -28.18 -27.93
N ASN A 348 12.34 -26.90 -28.05
CA ASN A 348 11.70 -25.83 -27.30
C ASN A 348 10.21 -25.74 -27.66
N ASN A 349 9.86 -25.75 -28.94
CA ASN A 349 8.46 -25.75 -29.37
C ASN A 349 7.68 -26.98 -28.84
N MET A 350 8.32 -28.15 -28.78
CA MET A 350 7.71 -29.38 -28.25
C MET A 350 7.58 -29.40 -26.73
N SER A 351 8.31 -28.53 -26.02
CA SER A 351 8.27 -28.47 -24.56
C SER A 351 7.02 -27.74 -24.03
N LYS A 352 6.38 -26.89 -24.85
CA LYS A 352 5.18 -26.10 -24.51
C LYS A 352 4.11 -26.89 -23.74
N GLY A 353 3.53 -26.28 -22.72
CA GLY A 353 2.36 -26.79 -22.00
C GLY A 353 2.68 -27.08 -20.54
N SER A 354 1.80 -27.82 -19.87
CA SER A 354 1.87 -28.02 -18.43
C SER A 354 2.10 -29.47 -18.01
N PHE A 355 2.67 -29.64 -16.82
CA PHE A 355 2.77 -30.91 -16.10
C PHE A 355 2.96 -30.68 -14.60
N LYS A 356 2.69 -31.73 -13.81
CA LYS A 356 3.00 -31.76 -12.38
C LYS A 356 4.44 -32.20 -12.17
N GLY A 357 5.28 -31.30 -11.66
CA GLY A 357 6.68 -31.54 -11.33
C GLY A 357 6.93 -31.66 -9.82
N GLU A 358 8.20 -31.74 -9.43
CA GLU A 358 8.67 -31.71 -8.04
C GLU A 358 8.71 -30.29 -7.48
N THR A 359 8.54 -29.29 -8.34
CA THR A 359 8.34 -27.88 -7.96
C THR A 359 6.91 -27.40 -8.08
N GLY A 360 5.95 -28.32 -8.06
CA GLY A 360 4.53 -28.02 -8.23
C GLY A 360 4.10 -27.98 -9.69
N ASP A 361 3.21 -27.04 -10.03
CA ASP A 361 2.80 -26.84 -11.42
C ASP A 361 3.93 -26.23 -12.25
N VAL A 362 4.30 -26.92 -13.33
CA VAL A 362 5.25 -26.43 -14.32
C VAL A 362 4.49 -26.10 -15.59
N ILE A 363 4.57 -24.84 -16.01
CA ILE A 363 3.94 -24.32 -17.21
C ILE A 363 5.06 -23.75 -18.09
N LEU A 364 5.21 -24.30 -19.30
CA LEU A 364 6.16 -23.83 -20.30
C LEU A 364 5.40 -23.10 -21.41
N ASN A 365 5.84 -21.88 -21.72
CA ASN A 365 5.26 -21.05 -22.78
C ASN A 365 5.72 -21.54 -24.18
N ASP A 366 5.35 -20.78 -25.21
CA ASP A 366 5.66 -21.11 -26.61
C ASP A 366 7.17 -21.07 -26.93
N ASN A 367 7.96 -20.37 -26.12
CA ASN A 367 9.41 -20.29 -26.25
C ASN A 367 10.14 -21.40 -25.46
N GLY A 368 9.41 -22.25 -24.73
CA GLY A 368 9.98 -23.23 -23.81
C GLY A 368 10.49 -22.62 -22.50
N GLU A 369 10.08 -21.39 -22.19
CA GLU A 369 10.41 -20.73 -20.93
C GLU A 369 9.36 -21.06 -19.87
N ARG A 370 9.80 -21.23 -18.63
CA ARG A 370 8.89 -21.48 -17.51
C ARG A 370 8.17 -20.21 -17.10
N GLU A 371 6.84 -20.25 -17.08
CA GLU A 371 6.06 -19.19 -16.46
C GLU A 371 6.12 -19.33 -14.93
N PRO A 372 6.63 -18.32 -14.21
CA PRO A 372 6.74 -18.40 -12.76
C PRO A 372 5.38 -18.24 -12.09
N ILE A 373 5.18 -18.99 -11.00
CA ILE A 373 4.08 -18.78 -10.07
C ILE A 373 4.71 -18.28 -8.78
N PHE A 374 4.45 -17.03 -8.42
CA PHE A 374 4.88 -16.48 -7.14
C PHE A 374 3.80 -16.69 -6.10
N VAL A 375 4.22 -16.99 -4.88
CA VAL A 375 3.33 -17.06 -3.73
C VAL A 375 3.75 -16.01 -2.74
N VAL A 376 2.74 -15.31 -2.22
CA VAL A 376 2.92 -14.23 -1.26
C VAL A 376 2.54 -14.77 0.11
N THR A 377 3.51 -14.84 1.02
CA THR A 377 3.32 -15.45 2.34
C THR A 377 3.55 -14.47 3.48
N MET A 378 2.85 -14.70 4.59
CA MET A 378 2.99 -13.93 5.84
C MET A 378 2.74 -14.86 7.05
N LEU A 379 3.24 -14.48 8.23
CA LEU A 379 2.91 -15.17 9.47
C LEU A 379 1.49 -14.78 9.94
N ASP A 380 0.72 -15.78 10.38
CA ASP A 380 -0.55 -15.60 11.06
C ASP A 380 -0.37 -15.28 12.56
N VAL A 381 -1.47 -15.15 13.29
CA VAL A 381 -1.47 -14.82 14.73
C VAL A 381 -0.88 -15.90 15.63
N SER A 382 -0.72 -17.11 15.12
CA SER A 382 -0.10 -18.26 15.79
C SER A 382 1.34 -18.48 15.31
N ASP A 383 1.94 -17.48 14.65
CA ASP A 383 3.28 -17.54 14.05
C ASP A 383 3.43 -18.69 13.05
N GLN A 384 2.34 -19.13 12.43
CA GLN A 384 2.36 -20.11 11.34
C GLN A 384 2.37 -19.40 9.99
N PRO A 385 3.10 -19.92 9.01
CA PRO A 385 3.13 -19.33 7.67
C PRO A 385 1.79 -19.57 6.96
N ASN A 386 1.29 -18.54 6.30
CA ASN A 386 0.04 -18.57 5.55
C ASN A 386 0.23 -17.99 4.14
N SER A 387 -0.38 -18.62 3.14
CA SER A 387 -0.42 -18.13 1.76
C SER A 387 -1.53 -17.09 1.60
N LEU A 388 -1.17 -15.86 1.25
CA LEU A 388 -2.11 -14.76 1.07
C LEU A 388 -2.69 -14.71 -0.34
N MET A 389 -1.83 -14.89 -1.34
CA MET A 389 -2.20 -14.85 -2.75
C MET A 389 -1.15 -15.54 -3.60
N GLN A 390 -1.57 -15.97 -4.78
CA GLN A 390 -0.72 -16.50 -5.84
C GLN A 390 -0.75 -15.53 -7.02
N LEU A 391 0.42 -15.32 -7.62
CA LEU A 391 0.63 -14.44 -8.77
C LEU A 391 1.16 -15.31 -9.90
N TYR A 392 0.44 -15.32 -11.01
CA TYR A 392 0.81 -16.10 -12.20
C TYR A 392 0.69 -15.23 -13.43
N PHE A 393 1.43 -15.60 -14.48
CA PHE A 393 1.40 -14.87 -15.74
C PHE A 393 0.49 -15.60 -16.72
N THR A 394 -0.19 -14.84 -17.57
CA THR A 394 -0.97 -15.39 -18.69
C THR A 394 -0.86 -14.40 -19.83
N ASN A 395 -0.30 -14.83 -20.95
CA ASN A 395 -0.02 -13.96 -22.11
C ASN A 395 0.75 -12.68 -21.71
N ASN A 396 1.84 -12.82 -20.95
CA ASN A 396 2.64 -11.70 -20.41
C ASN A 396 1.88 -10.72 -19.49
N THR A 397 0.68 -11.09 -19.02
CA THR A 397 -0.11 -10.27 -18.10
C THR A 397 -0.18 -10.95 -16.75
N LEU A 398 0.15 -10.23 -15.67
CA LEU A 398 0.10 -10.79 -14.32
C LEU A 398 -1.35 -10.87 -13.81
N GLN A 399 -1.70 -12.01 -13.25
CA GLN A 399 -2.99 -12.31 -12.62
C GLN A 399 -2.80 -12.62 -11.14
N ILE A 400 -3.77 -12.24 -10.31
CA ILE A 400 -3.74 -12.42 -8.85
C ILE A 400 -4.90 -13.32 -8.42
N THR A 401 -4.58 -14.43 -7.76
CA THR A 401 -5.55 -15.25 -7.02
C THR A 401 -5.38 -15.00 -5.54
N LYS A 402 -6.39 -14.46 -4.87
CA LYS A 402 -6.36 -14.19 -3.42
C LYS A 402 -6.89 -15.39 -2.64
N ASN A 403 -6.23 -15.69 -1.53
CA ASN A 403 -6.64 -16.73 -0.59
C ASN A 403 -7.36 -16.15 0.64
N TYR A 404 -7.82 -14.90 0.56
CA TYR A 404 -8.58 -14.22 1.60
C TYR A 404 -9.72 -13.41 1.01
N ASN A 405 -10.82 -13.30 1.76
CA ASN A 405 -11.96 -12.45 1.43
C ASN A 405 -11.96 -11.14 2.24
N ASP A 406 -11.43 -11.17 3.46
CA ASP A 406 -11.33 -10.02 4.35
C ASP A 406 -9.87 -9.79 4.74
N GLU A 407 -9.41 -8.55 4.56
CA GLU A 407 -8.06 -8.14 4.92
C GLU A 407 -7.83 -8.08 6.44
N SER A 408 -8.89 -7.99 7.24
CA SER A 408 -8.76 -8.01 8.69
C SER A 408 -8.08 -9.30 9.19
N VAL A 409 -8.26 -10.41 8.45
CA VAL A 409 -7.67 -11.71 8.75
C VAL A 409 -6.16 -11.70 8.51
N ILE A 410 -5.72 -11.21 7.35
CA ILE A 410 -4.29 -11.20 6.99
C ILE A 410 -3.51 -10.15 7.81
N TRP A 411 -4.18 -9.09 8.25
CA TRP A 411 -3.59 -8.06 9.09
C TRP A 411 -3.89 -8.24 10.58
N ALA A 412 -4.35 -9.42 11.01
CA ALA A 412 -4.69 -9.67 12.42
C ALA A 412 -3.51 -9.40 13.37
N ASN A 413 -2.28 -9.72 12.94
CA ASN A 413 -1.02 -9.39 13.63
C ASN A 413 -0.73 -7.88 13.79
N ARG A 414 -1.61 -7.04 13.24
CA ARG A 414 -1.51 -5.57 13.22
C ARG A 414 -2.84 -4.90 13.64
N GLY A 415 -3.70 -5.62 14.35
CA GLY A 415 -5.01 -5.11 14.77
C GLY A 415 -6.05 -5.11 13.65
N GLY A 416 -5.88 -5.96 12.64
CA GLY A 416 -6.85 -6.16 11.55
C GLY A 416 -6.90 -5.02 10.53
N LYS A 417 -5.87 -4.15 10.49
CA LYS A 417 -5.81 -3.00 9.59
C LYS A 417 -4.57 -3.05 8.72
N ARG A 418 -4.78 -2.84 7.41
CA ARG A 418 -3.69 -2.67 6.44
C ARG A 418 -2.79 -1.50 6.87
N PRO A 419 -1.47 -1.68 6.96
CA PRO A 419 -0.55 -0.58 7.16
C PRO A 419 -0.64 0.45 6.02
N LEU A 420 -0.58 1.73 6.36
CA LEU A 420 -0.53 2.81 5.38
C LEU A 420 0.91 2.99 4.90
N TYR A 421 1.10 3.32 3.61
CA TYR A 421 2.43 3.62 3.10
C TYR A 421 2.98 4.93 3.69
N LYS A 422 2.10 5.92 3.90
CA LYS A 422 2.39 7.19 4.58
C LYS A 422 1.68 7.23 5.94
N PRO A 423 2.39 7.52 7.05
CA PRO A 423 1.77 7.69 8.35
C PRO A 423 0.74 8.82 8.36
N ILE A 424 -0.30 8.70 9.20
CA ILE A 424 -1.41 9.68 9.30
C ILE A 424 -0.89 11.09 9.60
N CYS A 425 0.16 11.20 10.42
CA CYS A 425 0.77 12.46 10.81
C CYS A 425 2.00 12.82 9.96
N GLY A 426 2.19 12.18 8.80
CA GLY A 426 3.41 12.29 8.00
C GLY A 426 4.62 11.66 8.70
N TYR A 427 5.75 11.60 8.00
CA TYR A 427 6.96 10.93 8.52
C TYR A 427 7.61 11.68 9.70
N THR A 428 7.38 12.99 9.81
CA THR A 428 7.87 13.85 10.90
C THR A 428 6.89 13.95 12.07
N GLY A 429 5.68 13.40 11.95
CA GLY A 429 4.63 13.51 12.97
C GLY A 429 3.94 14.89 13.03
N THR A 430 4.28 15.82 12.14
CA THR A 430 3.76 17.21 12.17
C THR A 430 2.55 17.43 11.26
N GLU A 431 2.22 16.49 10.38
CA GLU A 431 1.14 16.60 9.38
C GLU A 431 -0.19 16.02 9.88
N CYS A 432 -0.39 15.90 11.20
CA CYS A 432 -1.62 15.34 11.73
C CYS A 432 -2.85 16.15 11.27
N PRO A 433 -3.95 15.48 10.85
CA PRO A 433 -5.18 16.17 10.52
C PRO A 433 -5.67 16.97 11.73
N GLN A 434 -5.84 18.28 11.54
CA GLN A 434 -6.33 19.18 12.58
C GLN A 434 -7.80 18.89 12.86
N ASN A 435 -8.20 18.88 14.13
CA ASN A 435 -9.59 18.73 14.51
C ASN A 435 -10.35 20.04 14.23
N ILE A 436 -10.88 20.17 13.02
CA ILE A 436 -11.62 21.35 12.54
C ILE A 436 -12.93 21.59 13.31
N THR A 437 -13.42 20.61 14.08
CA THR A 437 -14.68 20.71 14.85
C THR A 437 -14.64 21.87 15.85
N THR A 438 -13.51 22.07 16.54
CA THR A 438 -13.36 23.18 17.49
C THR A 438 -13.43 24.54 16.80
N TYR A 439 -12.79 24.66 15.63
CA TYR A 439 -12.82 25.89 14.82
C TYR A 439 -14.20 26.17 14.25
N ILE A 440 -14.93 25.13 13.84
CA ILE A 440 -16.32 25.24 13.38
C ILE A 440 -17.22 25.71 14.52
N LEU A 441 -17.08 25.17 15.74
CA LEU A 441 -17.88 25.59 16.89
C LEU A 441 -17.61 27.05 17.28
N ILE A 442 -16.35 27.49 17.26
CA ILE A 442 -15.98 28.90 17.48
C ILE A 442 -16.58 29.80 16.39
N GLY A 443 -16.50 29.38 15.13
CA GLY A 443 -17.06 30.12 13.99
C GLY A 443 -18.58 30.28 14.08
N VAL A 444 -19.31 29.19 14.39
CA VAL A 444 -20.76 29.23 14.61
C VAL A 444 -21.11 30.14 15.78
N GLY A 445 -20.35 30.08 16.88
CA GLY A 445 -20.55 30.95 18.04
C GLY A 445 -20.40 32.44 17.71
N LEU A 446 -19.39 32.82 16.91
CA LEU A 446 -19.18 34.21 16.48
C LEU A 446 -20.30 34.72 15.57
N VAL A 447 -20.78 33.88 14.63
CA VAL A 447 -21.90 34.23 13.75
C VAL A 447 -23.18 34.43 14.57
N LEU A 448 -23.44 33.56 15.55
CA LEU A 448 -24.62 33.66 16.42
C LEU A 448 -24.55 34.92 17.30
N LEU A 449 -23.37 35.27 17.81
CA LEU A 449 -23.15 36.48 18.60
C LEU A 449 -23.37 37.74 17.76
N LEU A 450 -22.88 37.77 16.51
CA LEU A 450 -23.15 38.85 15.56
C LEU A 450 -24.66 38.98 15.23
N LEU A 451 -25.36 37.86 15.07
CA LEU A 451 -26.81 37.85 14.87
C LEU A 451 -27.56 38.42 16.08
N VAL A 452 -27.18 38.04 17.30
CA VAL A 452 -27.79 38.58 18.52
C VAL A 452 -27.51 40.08 18.67
N ALA A 453 -26.28 40.51 18.39
CA ALA A 453 -25.90 41.92 18.45
C ALA A 453 -26.66 42.77 17.41
N THR A 454 -26.81 42.26 16.19
CA THR A 454 -27.57 42.95 15.13
C THR A 454 -29.06 43.01 15.44
N LEU A 455 -29.67 41.91 15.89
CA LEU A 455 -31.07 41.90 16.33
C LEU A 455 -31.30 42.81 17.54
N GLY A 456 -30.36 42.82 18.50
CA GLY A 456 -30.36 43.74 19.63
C GLY A 456 -30.25 45.20 19.20
N GLY A 457 -29.38 45.51 18.24
CA GLY A 457 -29.22 46.85 17.67
C GLY A 457 -30.47 47.33 16.91
N ILE A 458 -31.07 46.45 16.10
CA ILE A 458 -32.35 46.75 15.42
C ILE A 458 -33.46 46.97 16.46
N GLY A 459 -33.56 46.11 17.47
CA GLY A 459 -34.53 46.25 18.56
C GLY A 459 -34.36 47.55 19.33
N TYR A 460 -33.12 47.94 19.63
CA TYR A 460 -32.82 49.23 20.26
C TYR A 460 -33.22 50.41 19.37
N ALA A 461 -32.88 50.37 18.08
CA ALA A 461 -33.25 51.43 17.13
C ALA A 461 -34.77 51.57 16.97
N VAL A 462 -35.51 50.45 16.92
CA VAL A 462 -36.97 50.46 16.87
C VAL A 462 -37.55 51.03 18.16
N ARG A 463 -37.02 50.65 19.32
CA ARG A 463 -37.47 51.17 20.63
C ARG A 463 -37.27 52.68 20.74
N GLU A 464 -36.11 53.19 20.33
CA GLU A 464 -35.86 54.63 20.32
C GLU A 464 -36.77 55.36 19.34
N LYS A 465 -36.98 54.80 18.15
CA LYS A 465 -37.92 55.37 17.17
C LYS A 465 -39.38 55.39 17.68
N MET A 466 -39.79 54.40 18.47
CA MET A 466 -41.11 54.41 19.11
C MET A 466 -41.21 55.48 20.20
N ARG A 467 -40.20 55.61 21.06
CA ARG A 467 -40.14 56.66 22.09
C ARG A 467 -40.18 58.06 21.51
N GLU A 468 -39.47 58.27 20.41
CA GLU A 468 -39.46 59.55 19.71
C GLU A 468 -40.85 59.91 19.16
N LYS A 469 -41.57 58.94 18.58
CA LYS A 469 -42.97 59.11 18.16
C LYS A 469 -43.89 59.47 19.33
N ASP A 470 -43.72 58.82 20.48
CA ASP A 470 -44.52 59.12 21.67
C ASP A 470 -44.25 60.53 22.19
N ARG A 471 -42.99 61.00 22.16
CA ARG A 471 -42.63 62.38 22.53
C ARG A 471 -43.28 63.41 21.61
N LEU A 472 -43.13 63.25 20.30
CA LEU A 472 -43.72 64.16 19.30
C LEU A 472 -45.26 64.19 19.39
N THR A 473 -45.89 63.06 19.73
CA THR A 473 -47.35 63.01 19.91
C THR A 473 -47.83 63.82 21.11
N ARG A 474 -47.05 63.85 22.20
CA ARG A 474 -47.34 64.68 23.38
C ARG A 474 -47.20 66.18 23.10
N GLU A 475 -46.38 66.56 22.13
CA GLU A 475 -46.22 67.98 21.73
C GLU A 475 -47.38 68.46 20.84
N CYS A 476 -47.99 67.57 20.04
CA CYS A 476 -49.10 67.93 19.13
C CYS A 476 -50.50 67.91 19.78
N ILE A 477 -50.66 67.27 20.94
CA ILE A 477 -51.96 67.13 21.60
C ILE A 477 -51.88 67.79 22.97
N ILE A 478 -52.60 68.90 23.11
CA ILE A 478 -52.78 69.58 24.40
C ILE A 478 -54.01 68.95 25.08
N PRO A 479 -53.87 68.27 26.23
CA PRO A 479 -55.00 67.78 27.00
C PRO A 479 -55.89 68.95 27.43
N PHE A 480 -57.21 68.80 27.31
CA PHE A 480 -58.16 69.88 27.66
C PHE A 480 -58.04 70.31 29.14
N CYS A 481 -57.60 69.42 30.03
CA CYS A 481 -57.35 69.74 31.44
C CYS A 481 -56.14 70.66 31.67
N GLU A 482 -55.24 70.83 30.70
CA GLU A 482 -54.12 71.78 30.76
C GLU A 482 -54.52 73.18 30.27
N LEU A 483 -55.72 73.32 29.67
CA LEU A 483 -56.23 74.60 29.20
C LEU A 483 -56.94 75.33 30.34
N GLY A 484 -56.40 76.48 30.74
CA GLY A 484 -57.04 77.37 31.70
C GLY A 484 -58.19 78.14 31.05
N ASN A 485 -59.38 78.11 31.64
CA ASN A 485 -60.51 78.89 31.13
C ASN A 485 -60.36 80.37 31.53
N LEU A 486 -60.13 81.24 30.55
CA LEU A 486 -59.97 82.69 30.74
C LEU A 486 -61.19 83.37 31.38
N LYS A 487 -62.38 82.76 31.26
CA LYS A 487 -63.64 83.27 31.83
C LYS A 487 -63.73 83.02 33.34
N GLU A 488 -63.15 81.91 33.83
CA GLU A 488 -63.12 81.55 35.25
C GLU A 488 -61.99 82.28 35.99
N MET A 489 -60.88 82.62 35.31
CA MET A 489 -59.72 83.30 35.90
C MET A 489 -59.93 84.81 36.16
N GLN A 490 -61.04 85.41 35.69
CA GLN A 490 -61.33 86.84 35.92
C GLN A 490 -62.23 87.11 37.14
N SER A 491 -62.76 86.08 37.79
CA SER A 491 -63.29 86.20 39.15
C SER A 491 -62.20 85.77 40.12
N THR A 492 -61.86 86.65 41.07
CA THR A 492 -60.86 86.50 42.16
C THR A 492 -59.37 86.58 41.78
N GLU A 493 -58.70 87.60 42.35
CA GLU A 493 -57.25 87.88 42.59
C GLU A 493 -56.11 87.49 41.60
N ASP A 494 -56.31 86.64 40.59
CA ASP A 494 -55.20 86.03 39.84
C ASP A 494 -54.63 86.88 38.69
N VAL A 495 -55.36 87.91 38.22
CA VAL A 495 -54.91 88.79 37.11
C VAL A 495 -53.70 89.66 37.51
N LYS A 496 -53.49 89.94 38.81
CA LYS A 496 -52.31 90.68 39.29
C LYS A 496 -51.01 89.87 39.24
N SER A 497 -51.08 88.54 39.12
CA SER A 497 -49.91 87.66 39.12
C SER A 497 -49.25 87.48 37.75
N LEU A 498 -49.95 87.87 36.66
CA LEU A 498 -49.46 87.71 35.29
C LEU A 498 -48.42 88.76 34.87
N ASP A 499 -48.43 89.97 35.47
CA ASP A 499 -47.42 91.01 35.21
C ASP A 499 -46.15 90.89 36.07
N LEU A 500 -46.09 89.97 37.03
CA LEU A 500 -45.01 89.90 38.03
C LEU A 500 -43.96 88.81 37.81
N ASN A 501 -43.98 88.08 36.69
CA ASN A 501 -42.97 87.05 36.38
C ASN A 501 -42.28 87.24 35.02
N LYS A 502 -41.92 88.49 34.71
CA LYS A 502 -41.04 88.85 33.59
C LYS A 502 -39.60 89.07 34.09
N SER A 503 -38.93 87.98 34.52
CA SER A 503 -37.50 87.93 34.91
C SER A 503 -37.23 86.47 35.32
N MET A 504 -36.41 85.64 34.68
CA MET A 504 -35.00 85.79 34.36
C MET A 504 -34.63 84.93 33.13
N LYS A 505 -34.11 85.57 32.08
CA LYS A 505 -33.02 85.06 31.21
C LYS A 505 -32.43 86.29 30.49
N SER A 506 -31.38 86.85 31.07
CA SER A 506 -30.41 87.71 30.36
C SER A 506 -29.60 86.80 29.41
N LEU A 507 -29.25 87.17 28.17
CA LEU A 507 -28.34 88.25 27.77
C LEU A 507 -28.59 88.64 26.29
N GLN A 508 -28.81 89.95 26.05
CA GLN A 508 -28.46 90.87 24.92
C GLN A 508 -28.26 90.26 23.50
N SER A 509 -28.78 90.80 22.38
CA SER A 509 -29.24 92.13 21.92
C SER A 509 -30.04 91.90 20.59
N SER A 510 -30.97 92.70 20.07
CA SER A 510 -31.10 94.15 19.89
C SER A 510 -32.55 94.52 19.46
N GLN A 511 -33.01 95.71 19.90
CA GLN A 511 -34.03 96.64 19.36
C GLN A 511 -34.89 96.21 18.15
N SER A 512 -36.22 96.39 18.03
CA SER A 512 -37.27 97.11 18.78
C SER A 512 -38.63 96.72 18.15
N GLY A 513 -39.74 96.78 18.91
CA GLY A 513 -41.08 96.99 18.33
C GLY A 513 -42.20 96.01 18.67
N ALA A 514 -42.27 95.45 19.88
CA ALA A 514 -43.48 94.73 20.32
C ALA A 514 -44.53 95.72 20.85
N SER A 515 -45.52 96.00 20.01
CA SER A 515 -46.77 96.69 20.36
C SER A 515 -47.56 95.87 21.37
N THR A 516 -47.66 96.35 22.61
CA THR A 516 -48.65 95.92 23.60
C THR A 516 -50.05 96.37 23.19
N LYS A 517 -50.80 95.48 22.52
CA LYS A 517 -52.27 95.60 22.42
C LYS A 517 -52.91 94.30 22.90
N LEU A 518 -52.96 94.13 24.21
CA LEU A 518 -53.92 93.23 24.86
C LEU A 518 -54.52 93.91 26.09
N SER A 519 -55.07 95.10 25.88
CA SER A 519 -55.83 95.85 26.88
C SER A 519 -57.10 96.42 26.25
N SER A 520 -57.98 95.52 25.79
CA SER A 520 -59.45 95.69 25.76
C SER A 520 -60.07 94.52 24.98
N MET A 521 -60.15 93.34 25.58
CA MET A 521 -61.03 92.29 25.06
C MET A 521 -62.31 92.33 25.89
N ASP A 522 -63.38 92.88 25.31
CA ASP A 522 -64.71 92.90 25.94
C ASP A 522 -65.18 91.46 26.25
N ASN A 523 -65.78 91.27 27.44
CA ASN A 523 -66.28 89.97 27.91
C ASN A 523 -67.26 89.28 26.96
N LYS A 524 -67.89 90.04 26.04
CA LYS A 524 -68.80 89.50 25.02
C LYS A 524 -68.10 88.83 23.82
N LYS A 525 -66.77 88.90 23.69
CA LYS A 525 -66.01 88.31 22.55
C LYS A 525 -65.09 87.14 22.91
N LEU A 526 -64.97 86.78 24.20
CA LEU A 526 -64.07 85.71 24.66
C LEU A 526 -64.55 84.30 24.28
N GLU A 527 -65.86 84.11 24.13
CA GLU A 527 -66.48 82.83 23.83
C GLU A 527 -67.72 83.02 22.94
N THR A 528 -67.79 82.27 21.84
CA THR A 528 -68.96 82.16 20.96
C THR A 528 -69.39 80.69 20.85
N GLU A 529 -70.49 80.42 20.12
CA GLU A 529 -70.90 79.03 19.81
C GLU A 529 -69.82 78.28 19.01
N SER A 530 -69.05 78.98 18.19
CA SER A 530 -68.05 78.40 17.29
C SER A 530 -66.62 78.41 17.82
N TYR A 531 -66.25 79.29 18.75
CA TYR A 531 -64.86 79.39 19.24
C TYR A 531 -64.76 79.88 20.70
N SER A 532 -63.63 79.60 21.34
CA SER A 532 -63.29 80.02 22.70
C SER A 532 -61.79 80.29 22.84
N HIS A 533 -61.41 81.23 23.69
CA HIS A 533 -60.01 81.51 24.02
C HIS A 533 -59.63 80.80 25.33
N PHE A 534 -58.46 80.17 25.35
CA PHE A 534 -57.90 79.49 26.53
C PHE A 534 -56.51 80.04 26.86
N LEU A 535 -56.06 79.85 28.09
CA LEU A 535 -54.68 80.11 28.50
C LEU A 535 -53.90 78.79 28.50
N TYR A 536 -52.79 78.74 27.76
CA TYR A 536 -51.87 77.60 27.73
C TYR A 536 -50.43 78.11 27.78
N ASN A 537 -49.60 77.60 28.70
CA ASN A 537 -48.20 78.04 28.87
C ASN A 537 -47.99 79.57 28.89
N ARG A 538 -48.89 80.31 29.56
CA ARG A 538 -48.89 81.78 29.68
C ARG A 538 -49.16 82.55 28.38
N GLU A 539 -49.60 81.86 27.33
CA GLU A 539 -50.07 82.47 26.09
C GLU A 539 -51.57 82.21 25.89
N VAL A 540 -52.25 83.15 25.22
CA VAL A 540 -53.67 83.00 24.89
C VAL A 540 -53.78 82.21 23.59
N VAL A 541 -54.38 81.03 23.67
CA VAL A 541 -54.60 80.14 22.53
C VAL A 541 -56.07 80.16 22.09
N PHE A 542 -56.29 80.09 20.78
CA PHE A 542 -57.62 80.10 20.17
C PHE A 542 -58.09 78.67 19.89
N GLY A 543 -59.26 78.30 20.40
CA GLY A 543 -59.88 76.99 20.19
C GLY A 543 -61.20 77.10 19.42
N ILE A 544 -61.40 76.23 18.43
CA ILE A 544 -62.65 76.09 17.69
C ILE A 544 -63.47 74.96 18.30
N LYS A 545 -64.77 75.19 18.52
CA LYS A 545 -65.70 74.21 19.07
C LYS A 545 -66.32 73.39 17.94
N TYR A 546 -66.30 72.08 18.08
CA TYR A 546 -66.94 71.15 17.16
C TYR A 546 -68.06 70.39 17.87
N GLN A 547 -69.20 70.20 17.22
CA GLN A 547 -70.35 69.48 17.81
C GLN A 547 -70.15 67.95 17.90
N VAL A 548 -69.10 67.43 17.26
CA VAL A 548 -68.75 66.00 17.27
C VAL A 548 -67.32 65.86 17.77
N ARG A 549 -67.07 64.88 18.64
CA ARG A 549 -65.72 64.55 19.08
C ARG A 549 -64.95 63.95 17.91
N VAL A 550 -64.01 64.73 17.35
CA VAL A 550 -63.10 64.27 16.30
C VAL A 550 -62.20 63.15 16.87
N ARG A 551 -62.24 61.97 16.26
CA ARG A 551 -61.27 60.90 16.56
C ARG A 551 -60.05 61.16 15.68
N ILE A 552 -58.91 61.42 16.31
CA ILE A 552 -57.63 61.59 15.61
C ILE A 552 -57.04 60.20 15.40
N PHE A 553 -56.85 59.79 14.16
CA PHE A 553 -56.20 58.52 13.84
C PHE A 553 -54.68 58.70 13.69
N ASN A 554 -53.93 57.59 13.71
CA ASN A 554 -52.47 57.62 13.59
C ASN A 554 -51.98 58.28 12.29
N GLU A 555 -52.78 58.21 11.22
CA GLU A 555 -52.50 58.82 9.91
C GLU A 555 -52.65 60.36 9.94
N ASP A 556 -53.57 60.88 10.75
CA ASP A 556 -53.77 62.33 10.94
C ASP A 556 -52.60 62.94 11.75
N LEU A 557 -52.11 62.20 12.75
CA LEU A 557 -50.94 62.62 13.54
C LEU A 557 -49.67 62.71 12.70
N THR A 558 -49.52 61.91 11.64
CA THR A 558 -48.38 62.05 10.73
C THR A 558 -48.37 63.37 9.96
N GLN A 559 -49.52 63.98 9.71
CA GLN A 559 -49.61 65.31 9.08
C GLN A 559 -49.36 66.44 10.08
N LEU A 560 -49.75 66.24 11.35
CA LEU A 560 -49.56 67.19 12.45
C LEU A 560 -48.12 67.20 13.02
N ARG A 561 -47.35 66.12 12.80
CA ARG A 561 -45.94 65.97 13.22
C ARG A 561 -44.92 66.51 12.21
N LYS A 562 -45.36 67.04 11.06
CA LYS A 562 -44.50 67.77 10.10
C LYS A 562 -44.37 69.22 10.52
#